data_AF-R5AN68-F1
#
_entry.id   AF-R5AN68-F1
#
_cell.length_a   1.000
_cell.length_b   1.000
_cell.length_c   1.000
_cell.angle_alpha   90.00
_cell.angle_beta   90.00
_cell.angle_gamma   90.00
#
_symmetry.space_group_name_H-M   'P 1'
#
loop_
_entity.id
_entity.type
_entity.pdbx_description
1 polymer ?
#
loop_
_entity_poly.entity_id
_entity_poly.type
_entity_poly.pdbx_seq_one_letter_code
_entity_poly.pdbx_strand_id
1 'polypeptide(L)'
;MSRLTILIAALLLGIASVEAAQPKRYVGPVEIPDSTIALSEFSSPAELHRYINDEKVIVGKDTISMILPERNFGRYDRGLFNFLFIPKGQWAFGLTAGYGEFNTDDVQVLSILKGLTFKGKQYSVSPTVSYFFRSNQSIGLKFNYSRGTADLEGMSVNFDDDLNFTLSDVSYYSQSYGVSAFYRNYIGLSSLKRFAIFNEIDLSVSSGLSRFNRLYNGEPKSTRTANTTAALNFSPGVCMFIMDYISFQVSFGVFGLKISHDHQTTNGVDEGSRTSSGANFRFNLFNIKFGIGVHI
;
A
#
# COMPACT_ATOMS: atom_id res chain seq x y z
N MET A 1 27.06 7.04 -7.64
CA MET A 1 25.65 6.89 -8.05
C MET A 1 25.17 5.51 -7.60
N SER A 2 24.13 5.45 -6.77
CA SER A 2 23.70 4.24 -6.06
C SER A 2 22.97 3.27 -7.00
N ARG A 3 23.16 1.95 -6.81
CA ARG A 3 22.44 0.91 -7.57
C ARG A 3 20.91 1.04 -7.49
N LEU A 4 20.39 1.76 -6.49
CA LEU A 4 18.98 2.11 -6.34
C LEU A 4 18.50 3.11 -7.40
N THR A 5 19.34 4.08 -7.78
CA THR A 5 19.04 5.07 -8.82
C THR A 5 18.97 4.40 -10.19
N ILE A 6 19.82 3.39 -10.41
CA ILE A 6 19.82 2.58 -11.64
C ILE A 6 18.58 1.68 -11.71
N LEU A 7 18.12 1.13 -10.58
CA LEU A 7 16.92 0.28 -10.55
C LEU A 7 15.63 1.09 -10.78
N ILE A 8 15.53 2.29 -10.20
CA ILE A 8 14.41 3.21 -10.43
C ILE A 8 14.43 3.73 -11.88
N ALA A 9 15.60 4.07 -12.41
CA ALA A 9 15.74 4.47 -13.82
C ALA A 9 15.44 3.32 -14.78
N ALA A 10 15.86 2.08 -14.48
CA ALA A 10 15.54 0.90 -15.31
C ALA A 10 14.06 0.53 -15.26
N LEU A 11 13.36 0.75 -14.13
CA LEU A 11 11.92 0.55 -14.05
C LEU A 11 11.15 1.65 -14.80
N LEU A 12 11.60 2.91 -14.72
CA LEU A 12 11.07 4.02 -15.52
C LEU A 12 11.33 3.84 -17.03
N LEU A 13 12.50 3.32 -17.43
CA LEU A 13 12.78 2.98 -18.83
C LEU A 13 12.01 1.74 -19.30
N GLY A 14 11.75 0.77 -18.41
CA GLY A 14 10.92 -0.40 -18.74
C GLY A 14 9.46 -0.03 -19.03
N ILE A 15 8.94 0.99 -18.35
CA ILE A 15 7.62 1.57 -18.65
C ILE A 15 7.64 2.33 -19.99
N ALA A 16 8.77 2.98 -20.33
CA ALA A 16 8.93 3.65 -21.62
C ALA A 16 9.16 2.70 -22.82
N SER A 17 9.40 1.41 -22.58
CA SER A 17 9.70 0.42 -23.64
C SER A 17 8.47 -0.34 -24.16
N VAL A 18 7.28 -0.10 -23.60
CA VAL A 18 6.01 -0.65 -24.12
C VAL A 18 5.47 0.28 -25.20
N GLU A 19 6.24 0.47 -26.27
CA GLU A 19 5.80 1.21 -27.46
C GLU A 19 6.31 0.50 -28.72
N ALA A 20 5.66 -0.60 -29.08
CA ALA A 20 5.70 -1.17 -30.42
C ALA A 20 4.52 -2.13 -30.67
N ALA A 21 3.30 -1.68 -30.36
CA ALA A 21 2.09 -2.32 -30.87
C ALA A 21 1.07 -1.23 -31.22
N GLN A 22 1.07 -0.83 -32.49
CA GLN A 22 0.23 0.20 -33.09
C GLN A 22 -1.21 0.19 -32.54
N PRO A 23 -1.67 1.22 -31.79
CA PRO A 23 -3.04 1.27 -31.33
C PRO A 23 -3.97 1.61 -32.49
N LYS A 24 -4.91 0.71 -32.78
CA LYS A 24 -6.01 0.98 -33.72
C LYS A 24 -6.91 2.08 -33.13
N ARG A 25 -6.83 3.28 -33.75
CA ARG A 25 -7.79 4.41 -33.75
C ARG A 25 -8.48 4.72 -32.42
N TYR A 26 -7.88 5.66 -31.70
CA TYR A 26 -8.44 6.46 -30.62
C TYR A 26 -9.55 7.39 -31.15
N VAL A 27 -10.67 7.52 -30.42
CA VAL A 27 -11.76 8.45 -30.75
C VAL A 27 -11.96 9.41 -29.57
N GLY A 28 -11.48 10.64 -29.77
CA GLY A 28 -11.96 11.90 -29.16
C GLY A 28 -11.69 12.15 -27.66
N PRO A 29 -11.54 13.42 -27.26
CA PRO A 29 -11.56 13.81 -25.84
C PRO A 29 -12.95 13.52 -25.27
N VAL A 30 -13.00 13.03 -24.03
CA VAL A 30 -14.24 12.98 -23.26
C VAL A 30 -14.60 14.41 -22.93
N GLU A 31 -15.65 14.96 -23.55
CA GLU A 31 -16.23 16.25 -23.16
C GLU A 31 -16.67 16.15 -21.70
N ILE A 32 -16.00 16.92 -20.85
CA ILE A 32 -16.32 17.07 -19.44
C ILE A 32 -17.44 18.13 -19.38
N PRO A 33 -18.65 17.80 -18.88
CA PRO A 33 -19.67 18.82 -18.65
C PRO A 33 -19.14 19.87 -17.66
N ASP A 34 -19.28 21.15 -17.98
CA ASP A 34 -18.78 22.29 -17.19
C ASP A 34 -19.40 22.39 -15.78
N SER A 35 -20.48 21.66 -15.50
CA SER A 35 -21.14 21.63 -14.19
C SER A 35 -20.70 20.44 -13.36
N THR A 36 -19.97 20.71 -12.28
CA THR A 36 -19.66 19.71 -11.25
C THR A 36 -20.95 19.42 -10.48
N ILE A 37 -21.45 18.19 -10.55
CA ILE A 37 -22.57 17.77 -9.67
C ILE A 37 -22.00 16.88 -8.58
N ALA A 38 -22.21 17.28 -7.33
CA ALA A 38 -21.75 16.54 -6.15
C ALA A 38 -22.82 15.57 -5.66
N LEU A 39 -22.41 14.44 -5.07
CA LEU A 39 -23.31 13.45 -4.44
C LEU A 39 -24.33 14.07 -3.47
N SER A 40 -24.00 15.19 -2.84
CA SER A 40 -24.85 15.91 -1.88
C SER A 40 -25.99 16.72 -2.50
N GLU A 41 -26.00 16.90 -3.82
CA GLU A 41 -26.95 17.80 -4.51
C GLU A 41 -28.26 17.09 -4.92
N PHE A 42 -28.31 15.76 -4.85
CA PHE A 42 -29.52 15.00 -5.16
C PHE A 42 -30.41 14.84 -3.93
N SER A 43 -31.61 15.42 -3.99
CA SER A 43 -32.57 15.43 -2.88
C SER A 43 -33.44 14.17 -2.79
N SER A 44 -33.58 13.42 -3.90
CA SER A 44 -34.39 12.20 -3.97
C SER A 44 -33.87 11.15 -4.96
N PRO A 45 -34.13 9.84 -4.73
CA PRO A 45 -33.77 8.77 -5.67
C PRO A 45 -34.41 8.88 -7.06
N ALA A 46 -35.55 9.58 -7.18
CA ALA A 46 -36.29 9.73 -8.43
C ALA A 46 -35.71 10.81 -9.36
N GLU A 47 -35.14 11.89 -8.80
CA GLU A 47 -34.42 12.92 -9.56
C GLU A 47 -33.11 12.37 -10.12
N LEU A 48 -32.41 11.60 -9.27
CA LEU A 48 -31.25 10.83 -9.69
C LEU A 48 -31.58 9.94 -10.89
N HIS A 49 -32.63 9.11 -10.81
CA HIS A 49 -32.99 8.15 -11.87
C HIS A 49 -33.23 8.79 -13.25
N ARG A 50 -33.76 10.02 -13.31
CA ARG A 50 -33.88 10.77 -14.57
C ARG A 50 -32.51 11.15 -15.12
N TYR A 51 -31.64 11.66 -14.26
CA TYR A 51 -30.28 12.07 -14.63
C TYR A 51 -29.39 10.89 -15.05
N ILE A 52 -29.51 9.71 -14.41
CA ILE A 52 -28.80 8.45 -14.78
C ILE A 52 -29.03 8.07 -16.25
N ASN A 53 -30.25 8.27 -16.75
CA ASN A 53 -30.65 7.83 -18.09
C ASN A 53 -30.18 8.80 -19.19
N ASP A 54 -30.04 10.07 -18.86
CA ASP A 54 -29.70 11.14 -19.81
C ASP A 54 -28.18 11.35 -19.93
N GLU A 55 -27.39 11.16 -18.87
CA GLU A 55 -25.94 11.38 -18.90
C GLU A 55 -25.15 10.09 -19.19
N LYS A 56 -24.72 9.93 -20.45
CA LYS A 56 -23.91 8.81 -20.93
C LYS A 56 -22.54 9.29 -21.37
N VAL A 57 -21.51 8.49 -21.06
CA VAL A 57 -20.13 8.74 -21.51
C VAL A 57 -19.72 7.64 -22.48
N ILE A 58 -19.04 8.03 -23.56
CA ILE A 58 -18.49 7.08 -24.53
C ILE A 58 -17.22 6.44 -23.95
N VAL A 59 -17.19 5.11 -23.91
CA VAL A 59 -16.01 4.33 -23.51
C VAL A 59 -15.73 3.30 -24.59
N GLY A 60 -14.62 3.50 -25.31
CA GLY A 60 -14.28 2.65 -26.45
C GLY A 60 -15.30 2.79 -27.59
N LYS A 61 -16.08 1.73 -27.83
CA LYS A 61 -17.14 1.71 -28.86
C LYS A 61 -18.56 1.74 -28.28
N ASP A 62 -18.69 1.84 -26.96
CA ASP A 62 -19.98 1.71 -26.28
C ASP A 62 -20.29 2.96 -25.44
N THR A 63 -21.58 3.22 -25.22
CA THR A 63 -22.05 4.31 -24.35
C THR A 63 -22.45 3.73 -23.00
N ILE A 64 -21.80 4.19 -21.94
CA ILE A 64 -22.11 3.74 -20.58
C ILE A 64 -22.67 4.90 -19.76
N SER A 65 -23.70 4.63 -18.95
CA SER A 65 -24.24 5.61 -18.02
C SER A 65 -23.16 6.08 -17.06
N MET A 66 -23.08 7.39 -16.82
CA MET A 66 -22.14 7.97 -15.88
C MET A 66 -22.41 7.51 -14.45
N ILE A 67 -23.68 7.19 -14.15
CA ILE A 67 -24.09 6.66 -12.87
C ILE A 67 -24.40 5.16 -13.02
N LEU A 68 -23.73 4.36 -12.22
CA LEU A 68 -23.88 2.92 -12.18
C LEU A 68 -24.87 2.55 -11.06
N PRO A 69 -26.01 1.90 -11.36
CA PRO A 69 -26.92 1.45 -10.32
C PRO A 69 -26.23 0.37 -9.48
N GLU A 70 -26.20 0.56 -8.17
CA GLU A 70 -25.63 -0.42 -7.27
C GLU A 70 -26.70 -1.41 -6.80
N ARG A 71 -26.28 -2.66 -6.59
CA ARG A 71 -27.21 -3.70 -6.17
C ARG A 71 -27.62 -3.44 -4.73
N ASN A 72 -28.90 -3.13 -4.52
CA ASN A 72 -29.42 -2.91 -3.18
C ASN A 72 -29.55 -4.24 -2.40
N PHE A 73 -28.77 -4.36 -1.32
CA PHE A 73 -28.88 -5.49 -0.38
C PHE A 73 -29.77 -5.08 0.80
N GLY A 74 -31.10 -5.19 0.64
CA GLY A 74 -32.08 -4.85 1.67
C GLY A 74 -33.52 -4.80 1.14
N ARG A 75 -34.50 -4.67 2.05
CA ARG A 75 -35.92 -4.52 1.69
C ARG A 75 -36.29 -3.13 1.18
N TYR A 76 -35.50 -2.11 1.51
CA TYR A 76 -35.73 -0.72 1.13
C TYR A 76 -34.70 -0.29 0.09
N ASP A 77 -35.16 0.32 -1.01
CA ASP A 77 -34.26 0.97 -1.97
C ASP A 77 -33.57 2.15 -1.32
N ARG A 78 -32.25 2.03 -1.15
CA ARG A 78 -31.41 3.06 -0.53
C ARG A 78 -30.97 4.12 -1.54
N GLY A 79 -31.36 4.00 -2.80
CA GLY A 79 -30.89 4.87 -3.87
C GLY A 79 -29.37 4.88 -3.95
N LEU A 80 -28.73 3.71 -3.81
CA LEU A 80 -27.27 3.58 -3.89
C LEU A 80 -26.85 3.61 -5.35
N PHE A 81 -25.99 4.57 -5.68
CA PHE A 81 -25.45 4.74 -7.01
C PHE A 81 -23.98 5.10 -6.94
N ASN A 82 -23.23 4.75 -7.98
CA ASN A 82 -21.79 4.96 -8.02
C ASN A 82 -21.43 5.66 -9.33
N PHE A 83 -20.69 6.76 -9.26
CA PHE A 83 -20.18 7.42 -10.46
C PHE A 83 -19.13 6.53 -11.13
N LEU A 84 -19.23 6.39 -12.44
CA LEU A 84 -18.23 5.75 -13.28
C LEU A 84 -16.89 6.49 -13.12
N PHE A 85 -15.96 5.87 -12.40
CA PHE A 85 -14.62 6.40 -12.17
C PHE A 85 -13.64 5.75 -13.14
N ILE A 86 -13.55 4.42 -13.12
CA ILE A 86 -12.69 3.64 -14.02
C ILE A 86 -13.55 2.65 -14.81
N PRO A 87 -13.52 2.71 -16.15
CA PRO A 87 -14.30 1.79 -16.98
C PRO A 87 -13.78 0.35 -16.92
N LYS A 88 -14.68 -0.59 -17.24
CA LYS A 88 -14.33 -2.00 -17.44
C LYS A 88 -13.33 -2.16 -18.58
N GLY A 89 -12.42 -3.13 -18.44
CA GLY A 89 -11.49 -3.56 -19.48
C GLY A 89 -10.13 -2.89 -19.43
N GLN A 90 -9.92 -1.93 -18.52
CA GLN A 90 -8.65 -1.27 -18.32
C GLN A 90 -7.70 -2.09 -17.44
N TRP A 91 -6.41 -1.90 -17.67
CA TRP A 91 -5.34 -2.35 -16.80
C TRP A 91 -4.82 -1.19 -15.99
N ALA A 92 -4.49 -1.44 -14.73
CA ALA A 92 -3.78 -0.47 -13.90
C ALA A 92 -2.46 -1.04 -13.41
N PHE A 93 -1.43 -0.20 -13.48
CA PHE A 93 -0.09 -0.46 -12.97
C PHE A 93 0.21 0.55 -11.90
N GLY A 94 0.37 0.11 -10.67
CA GLY A 94 0.64 0.98 -9.53
C GLY A 94 2.02 0.75 -8.93
N LEU A 95 2.59 1.79 -8.36
CA LEU A 95 3.82 1.74 -7.58
C LEU A 95 3.62 2.48 -6.26
N THR A 96 3.85 1.77 -5.17
CA THR A 96 3.96 2.35 -3.82
C THR A 96 5.40 2.23 -3.38
N ALA A 97 6.00 3.31 -2.88
CA ALA A 97 7.35 3.30 -2.34
C ALA A 97 7.36 4.03 -0.99
N GLY A 98 8.22 3.57 -0.08
CA GLY A 98 8.41 4.18 1.23
C GLY A 98 9.88 4.20 1.61
N TYR A 99 10.31 5.34 2.14
CA TYR A 99 11.64 5.54 2.73
C TYR A 99 11.48 6.12 4.13
N GLY A 100 12.12 5.50 5.11
CA GLY A 100 12.21 6.01 6.48
C GLY A 100 13.64 5.95 6.95
N GLU A 101 14.14 7.05 7.49
CA GLU A 101 15.43 7.12 8.17
C GLU A 101 15.20 7.69 9.56
N PHE A 102 15.79 7.05 10.55
CA PHE A 102 15.74 7.44 11.96
C PHE A 102 17.17 7.59 12.44
N ASN A 103 17.56 8.78 12.86
CA ASN A 103 18.82 9.04 13.52
C ASN A 103 18.56 9.72 14.87
N THR A 104 19.15 9.20 15.96
CA THR A 104 19.01 9.79 17.29
C THR A 104 19.72 11.15 17.41
N ASP A 105 20.73 11.42 16.57
CA ASP A 105 21.46 12.68 16.59
C ASP A 105 20.56 13.90 16.32
N ASP A 106 19.44 13.70 15.59
CA ASP A 106 18.53 14.76 15.17
C ASP A 106 17.36 15.00 16.17
N VAL A 107 17.19 14.14 17.19
CA VAL A 107 16.03 14.21 18.10
C VAL A 107 16.48 14.54 19.53
N GLN A 108 16.47 15.83 19.84
CA GLN A 108 16.95 16.44 21.10
C GLN A 108 16.31 15.86 22.38
N VAL A 109 15.08 15.33 22.28
CA VAL A 109 14.37 14.68 23.40
C VAL A 109 14.95 13.30 23.73
N LEU A 110 15.45 12.55 22.73
CA LEU A 110 16.13 11.28 22.97
C LEU A 110 17.59 11.49 23.41
N SER A 111 18.20 12.64 23.12
CA SER A 111 19.54 13.01 23.63
C SER A 111 19.58 13.24 25.15
N ILE A 112 18.42 13.39 25.81
CA ILE A 112 18.30 13.50 27.28
C ILE A 112 18.57 12.13 27.93
N LEU A 113 18.31 11.02 27.23
CA LEU A 113 18.82 9.70 27.60
C LEU A 113 20.30 9.65 27.22
N LYS A 114 21.19 9.96 28.18
CA LYS A 114 22.64 10.06 27.97
C LYS A 114 23.18 8.80 27.25
N GLY A 115 23.76 8.98 26.05
CA GLY A 115 24.58 7.97 25.38
C GLY A 115 23.84 6.95 24.50
N LEU A 116 22.64 7.25 24.00
CA LEU A 116 21.94 6.41 23.01
C LEU A 116 22.25 6.90 21.57
N THR A 117 23.01 6.12 20.80
CA THR A 117 23.26 6.37 19.37
C THR A 117 22.62 5.27 18.53
N PHE A 118 21.50 5.59 17.87
CA PHE A 118 20.73 4.65 17.05
C PHE A 118 20.55 5.19 15.63
N LYS A 119 20.82 4.33 14.65
CA LYS A 119 20.66 4.62 13.22
C LYS A 119 19.79 3.54 12.59
N GLY A 120 18.61 3.92 12.10
CA GLY A 120 17.66 3.04 11.43
C GLY A 120 17.37 3.51 10.01
N LYS A 121 17.36 2.59 9.04
CA LYS A 121 16.94 2.84 7.65
C LYS A 121 15.95 1.79 7.21
N GLN A 122 14.89 2.20 6.55
CA GLN A 122 13.88 1.32 5.99
C GLN A 122 13.49 1.75 4.59
N TYR A 123 13.53 0.79 3.67
CA TYR A 123 13.12 0.93 2.28
C TYR A 123 12.00 -0.06 2.01
N SER A 124 10.97 0.39 1.29
CA SER A 124 9.92 -0.48 0.79
C SER A 124 9.51 -0.08 -0.61
N VAL A 125 9.24 -1.07 -1.44
CA VAL A 125 8.71 -0.90 -2.78
C VAL A 125 7.68 -1.98 -3.04
N SER A 126 6.52 -1.55 -3.54
CA SER A 126 5.37 -2.40 -3.76
C SER A 126 4.75 -2.10 -5.12
N PRO A 127 5.24 -2.71 -6.22
CA PRO A 127 4.59 -2.62 -7.51
C PRO A 127 3.31 -3.46 -7.52
N THR A 128 2.32 -3.01 -8.28
CA THR A 128 0.99 -3.60 -8.39
C THR A 128 0.54 -3.63 -9.84
N VAL A 129 -0.21 -4.66 -10.19
CA VAL A 129 -0.90 -4.77 -11.47
C VAL A 129 -2.32 -5.24 -11.21
N SER A 130 -3.30 -4.61 -11.83
CA SER A 130 -4.71 -5.00 -11.73
C SER A 130 -5.45 -4.86 -13.05
N TYR A 131 -6.56 -5.58 -13.14
CA TYR A 131 -7.46 -5.54 -14.28
C TYR A 131 -8.89 -5.23 -13.81
N PHE A 132 -9.53 -4.29 -14.50
CA PHE A 132 -10.90 -3.86 -14.23
C PHE A 132 -11.91 -4.78 -14.92
N PHE A 133 -12.30 -5.85 -14.24
CA PHE A 133 -13.28 -6.80 -14.78
C PHE A 133 -14.71 -6.22 -14.84
N ARG A 134 -15.00 -5.20 -14.04
CA ARG A 134 -16.23 -4.41 -14.05
C ARG A 134 -15.86 -2.95 -13.81
N SER A 135 -16.70 -2.02 -14.26
CA SER A 135 -16.52 -0.60 -13.96
C SER A 135 -16.38 -0.41 -12.44
N ASN A 136 -15.37 0.35 -12.03
CA ASN A 136 -14.99 0.61 -10.64
C ASN A 136 -14.54 -0.60 -9.81
N GLN A 137 -14.40 -1.80 -10.38
CA GLN A 137 -13.97 -2.98 -9.65
C GLN A 137 -12.79 -3.64 -10.34
N SER A 138 -11.74 -3.88 -9.57
CA SER A 138 -10.50 -4.48 -10.07
C SER A 138 -10.05 -5.63 -9.20
N ILE A 139 -9.35 -6.57 -9.84
CA ILE A 139 -8.60 -7.62 -9.17
C ILE A 139 -7.16 -7.57 -9.66
N GLY A 140 -6.21 -7.85 -8.78
CA GLY A 140 -4.81 -7.67 -9.11
C GLY A 140 -3.85 -8.40 -8.20
N LEU A 141 -2.57 -8.26 -8.54
CA LEU A 141 -1.44 -8.75 -7.78
C LEU A 141 -0.58 -7.59 -7.31
N LYS A 142 -0.10 -7.71 -6.08
CA LYS A 142 0.80 -6.75 -5.43
C LYS A 142 2.03 -7.51 -4.98
N PHE A 143 3.19 -7.04 -5.41
CA PHE A 143 4.46 -7.52 -4.90
C PHE A 143 4.91 -6.56 -3.82
N ASN A 144 5.56 -7.08 -2.78
CA ASN A 144 6.08 -6.28 -1.68
C ASN A 144 7.53 -6.68 -1.45
N TYR A 145 8.41 -5.69 -1.49
CA TYR A 145 9.78 -5.82 -1.06
C TYR A 145 10.07 -4.79 0.01
N SER A 146 10.61 -5.24 1.13
CA SER A 146 11.01 -4.39 2.24
C SER A 146 12.39 -4.77 2.73
N ARG A 147 13.20 -3.77 3.03
CA ARG A 147 14.53 -3.94 3.61
C ARG A 147 14.74 -2.90 4.69
N GLY A 148 15.16 -3.35 5.87
CA GLY A 148 15.45 -2.48 7.00
C GLY A 148 16.78 -2.84 7.65
N THR A 149 17.53 -1.82 8.06
CA THR A 149 18.73 -1.93 8.88
C THR A 149 18.58 -1.05 10.10
N ALA A 150 18.97 -1.54 11.26
CA ALA A 150 18.98 -0.79 12.49
C ALA A 150 20.25 -1.13 13.26
N ASP A 151 21.08 -0.13 13.48
CA ASP A 151 22.36 -0.26 14.16
C ASP A 151 22.33 0.59 15.44
N LEU A 152 22.67 -0.04 16.56
CA LEU A 152 22.82 0.58 17.87
C LEU A 152 24.30 0.55 18.24
N GLU A 153 24.91 1.73 18.24
CA GLU A 153 26.34 1.91 18.51
C GLU A 153 26.61 1.79 20.03
N GLY A 154 25.72 2.32 20.85
CA GLY A 154 25.78 2.19 22.30
C GLY A 154 24.52 2.71 23.00
N MET A 155 24.21 2.11 24.15
CA MET A 155 23.24 2.58 25.13
C MET A 155 23.77 2.28 26.54
N SER A 156 23.95 3.32 27.36
CA SER A 156 24.32 3.20 28.78
C SER A 156 23.15 3.72 29.61
N VAL A 157 22.47 2.82 30.32
CA VAL A 157 21.43 3.23 31.28
C VAL A 157 21.96 2.98 32.68
N ASN A 158 22.20 4.07 33.40
CA ASN A 158 22.54 4.03 34.81
C ASN A 158 21.23 4.10 35.58
N PHE A 159 20.73 2.96 36.04
CA PHE A 159 19.85 2.96 37.21
C PHE A 159 20.75 2.98 38.44
N ASP A 160 20.28 3.62 39.52
CA ASP A 160 20.98 3.82 40.81
C ASP A 160 21.83 2.60 41.24
N ASP A 161 22.92 2.88 41.97
CA ASP A 161 24.13 2.10 42.37
C ASP A 161 24.29 0.57 42.07
N ASP A 162 23.25 -0.20 41.81
CA ASP A 162 23.29 -1.66 41.68
C ASP A 162 22.97 -2.22 40.27
N LEU A 163 22.52 -1.40 39.30
CA LEU A 163 22.12 -1.88 37.97
C LEU A 163 22.70 -1.05 36.81
N ASN A 164 23.95 -1.33 36.47
CA ASN A 164 24.61 -0.82 35.27
C ASN A 164 24.39 -1.77 34.08
N PHE A 165 23.57 -1.37 33.11
CA PHE A 165 23.41 -2.10 31.85
C PHE A 165 24.04 -1.30 30.69
N THR A 166 25.11 -1.85 30.12
CA THR A 166 25.75 -1.34 28.89
C THR A 166 25.45 -2.29 27.75
N LEU A 167 24.70 -1.83 26.75
CA LEU A 167 24.45 -2.57 25.52
C LEU A 167 25.14 -1.83 24.37
N SER A 168 26.21 -2.40 23.82
CA SER A 168 26.95 -1.85 22.68
C SER A 168 26.91 -2.81 21.49
N ASP A 169 27.12 -2.27 20.28
CA ASP A 169 27.36 -3.02 19.04
C ASP A 169 26.25 -4.02 18.66
N VAL A 170 25.00 -3.58 18.74
CA VAL A 170 23.85 -4.38 18.30
C VAL A 170 23.46 -3.96 16.88
N SER A 171 23.48 -4.91 15.95
CA SER A 171 23.01 -4.69 14.57
C SER A 171 21.83 -5.59 14.25
N TYR A 172 20.82 -5.01 13.62
CA TYR A 172 19.62 -5.68 13.17
C TYR A 172 19.42 -5.45 11.68
N TYR A 173 19.38 -6.55 10.94
CA TYR A 173 19.08 -6.58 9.52
C TYR A 173 17.75 -7.28 9.31
N SER A 174 16.89 -6.72 8.47
CA SER A 174 15.64 -7.35 8.07
C SER A 174 15.40 -7.19 6.57
N GLN A 175 14.84 -8.23 5.97
CA GLN A 175 14.48 -8.26 4.57
C GLN A 175 13.26 -9.13 4.40
N SER A 176 12.28 -8.66 3.64
CA SER A 176 11.08 -9.44 3.34
C SER A 176 10.63 -9.27 1.91
N TYR A 177 10.05 -10.36 1.41
CA TYR A 177 9.44 -10.49 0.11
C TYR A 177 8.03 -11.01 0.30
N GLY A 178 7.07 -10.47 -0.44
CA GLY A 178 5.71 -10.96 -0.38
C GLY A 178 4.96 -10.74 -1.68
N VAL A 179 3.94 -11.56 -1.87
CA VAL A 179 2.97 -11.42 -2.93
C VAL A 179 1.58 -11.39 -2.31
N SER A 180 0.71 -10.55 -2.82
CA SER A 180 -0.69 -10.54 -2.43
C SER A 180 -1.61 -10.43 -3.63
N ALA A 181 -2.72 -11.17 -3.56
CA ALA A 181 -3.83 -10.99 -4.48
C ALA A 181 -4.83 -10.03 -3.81
N PHE A 182 -5.26 -9.01 -4.54
CA PHE A 182 -6.17 -8.02 -3.98
C PHE A 182 -7.39 -7.83 -4.87
N TYR A 183 -8.51 -7.55 -4.22
CA TYR A 183 -9.73 -7.05 -4.82
C TYR A 183 -9.94 -5.62 -4.36
N ARG A 184 -10.24 -4.72 -5.29
CA ARG A 184 -10.44 -3.31 -5.00
C ARG A 184 -11.71 -2.79 -5.65
N ASN A 185 -12.56 -2.17 -4.84
CA ASN A 185 -13.79 -1.52 -5.27
C ASN A 185 -13.65 0.00 -5.09
N TYR A 186 -14.00 0.76 -6.13
CA TYR A 186 -13.97 2.23 -6.17
C TYR A 186 -15.38 2.80 -6.09
N ILE A 187 -15.52 3.89 -5.35
CA ILE A 187 -16.74 4.69 -5.24
C ILE A 187 -16.38 6.08 -5.77
N GLY A 188 -16.82 6.39 -6.99
CA GLY A 188 -16.62 7.71 -7.59
C GLY A 188 -17.43 8.76 -6.84
N LEU A 189 -16.82 9.90 -6.53
CA LEU A 189 -17.45 10.98 -5.76
C LEU A 189 -18.07 12.09 -6.61
N SER A 190 -17.72 12.15 -7.89
CA SER A 190 -18.13 13.23 -8.79
C SER A 190 -18.25 12.73 -10.22
N SER A 191 -19.16 13.35 -10.99
CA SER A 191 -19.28 13.21 -12.44
C SER A 191 -17.98 13.50 -13.20
N LEU A 192 -17.12 14.37 -12.66
CA LEU A 192 -15.83 14.75 -13.25
C LEU A 192 -14.75 13.65 -13.18
N LYS A 193 -15.03 12.52 -12.53
CA LYS A 193 -14.10 11.38 -12.38
C LYS A 193 -12.74 11.72 -11.75
N ARG A 194 -12.61 12.84 -11.03
CA ARG A 194 -11.34 13.25 -10.42
C ARG A 194 -11.04 12.57 -9.10
N PHE A 195 -12.06 12.26 -8.30
CA PHE A 195 -11.92 11.71 -6.96
C PHE A 195 -12.78 10.46 -6.77
N ALA A 196 -12.19 9.46 -6.13
CA ALA A 196 -12.89 8.26 -5.69
C ALA A 196 -12.37 7.80 -4.33
N ILE A 197 -13.23 7.18 -3.54
CA ILE A 197 -12.84 6.38 -2.38
C ILE A 197 -12.67 4.96 -2.87
N PHE A 198 -11.71 4.21 -2.33
CA PHE A 198 -11.59 2.79 -2.61
C PHE A 198 -11.51 1.97 -1.32
N ASN A 199 -11.99 0.74 -1.42
CA ASN A 199 -11.79 -0.28 -0.41
C ASN A 199 -11.03 -1.43 -1.05
N GLU A 200 -9.90 -1.79 -0.46
CA GLU A 200 -9.08 -2.92 -0.88
C GLU A 200 -9.15 -4.04 0.15
N ILE A 201 -9.29 -5.27 -0.35
CA ILE A 201 -9.15 -6.50 0.40
C ILE A 201 -7.97 -7.24 -0.22
N ASP A 202 -6.93 -7.54 0.55
CA ASP A 202 -5.76 -8.27 0.07
C ASP A 202 -5.48 -9.54 0.88
N LEU A 203 -5.26 -10.64 0.16
CA LEU A 203 -4.75 -11.89 0.69
C LEU A 203 -3.26 -11.97 0.37
N SER A 204 -2.43 -11.95 1.39
CA SER A 204 -0.97 -11.83 1.29
C SER A 204 -0.27 -13.06 1.84
N VAL A 205 0.81 -13.44 1.18
CA VAL A 205 1.80 -14.40 1.67
C VAL A 205 3.17 -13.74 1.54
N SER A 206 3.94 -13.75 2.62
CA SER A 206 5.26 -13.13 2.67
C SER A 206 6.23 -13.99 3.43
N SER A 207 7.50 -13.91 3.04
CA SER A 207 8.61 -14.52 3.75
C SER A 207 9.68 -13.47 4.01
N GLY A 208 10.25 -13.51 5.20
CA GLY A 208 11.28 -12.58 5.62
C GLY A 208 12.43 -13.30 6.32
N LEU A 209 13.61 -12.73 6.19
CA LEU A 209 14.77 -13.09 6.99
C LEU A 209 15.17 -11.87 7.80
N SER A 210 15.40 -12.08 9.08
CA SER A 210 16.08 -11.11 9.93
C SER A 210 17.32 -11.72 10.55
N ARG A 211 18.31 -10.87 10.78
CA ARG A 211 19.55 -11.22 11.44
C ARG A 211 19.80 -10.21 12.53
N PHE A 212 19.96 -10.71 13.74
CA PHE A 212 20.26 -9.93 14.92
C PHE A 212 21.63 -10.34 15.44
N ASN A 213 22.58 -9.42 15.45
CA ASN A 213 23.90 -9.63 16.01
C ASN A 213 24.03 -8.81 17.30
N ARG A 214 24.56 -9.43 18.34
CA ARG A 214 24.92 -8.77 19.59
C ARG A 214 26.21 -9.37 20.15
N LEU A 215 26.95 -8.60 20.94
CA LEU A 215 27.95 -9.19 21.84
C LEU A 215 27.26 -9.70 23.11
N TYR A 216 27.58 -10.94 23.51
CA TYR A 216 27.14 -11.52 24.77
C TYR A 216 28.37 -12.13 25.45
N ASN A 217 28.71 -11.64 26.65
CA ASN A 217 29.93 -12.03 27.38
C ASN A 217 31.23 -11.89 26.56
N GLY A 218 31.31 -10.90 25.67
CA GLY A 218 32.49 -10.67 24.82
C GLY A 218 32.55 -11.51 23.54
N GLU A 219 31.62 -12.44 23.33
CA GLU A 219 31.52 -13.22 22.10
C GLU A 219 30.38 -12.74 21.18
N PRO A 220 30.60 -12.66 19.85
CA PRO A 220 29.56 -12.28 18.92
C PRO A 220 28.52 -13.42 18.79
N LYS A 221 27.27 -13.13 19.14
CA LYS A 221 26.13 -14.05 18.98
C LYS A 221 25.25 -13.54 17.84
N SER A 222 25.06 -14.38 16.82
CA SER A 222 24.28 -14.08 15.62
C SER A 222 23.05 -14.97 15.55
N THR A 223 21.89 -14.35 15.77
CA THR A 223 20.58 -15.00 15.67
C THR A 223 19.97 -14.68 14.31
N ARG A 224 19.57 -15.72 13.57
CA ARG A 224 18.86 -15.61 12.30
C ARG A 224 17.43 -16.09 12.49
N THR A 225 16.47 -15.28 12.06
CA THR A 225 15.05 -15.61 12.13
C THR A 225 14.50 -15.65 10.71
N ALA A 226 13.93 -16.78 10.32
CA ALA A 226 13.13 -16.91 9.11
C ALA A 226 11.65 -16.81 9.50
N ASN A 227 10.92 -15.86 8.90
CA ASN A 227 9.50 -15.65 9.11
C ASN A 227 8.74 -15.99 7.83
N THR A 228 7.64 -16.73 7.96
CA THR A 228 6.62 -16.83 6.92
C THR A 228 5.29 -16.35 7.47
N THR A 229 4.65 -15.40 6.79
CA THR A 229 3.40 -14.78 7.22
C THR A 229 2.35 -14.85 6.10
N ALA A 230 1.16 -15.32 6.45
CA ALA A 230 -0.05 -15.19 5.64
C ALA A 230 -1.01 -14.21 6.32
N ALA A 231 -1.58 -13.27 5.57
CA ALA A 231 -2.51 -12.29 6.14
C ALA A 231 -3.64 -11.93 5.19
N LEU A 232 -4.84 -11.74 5.75
CA LEU A 232 -6.00 -11.16 5.08
C LEU A 232 -6.20 -9.75 5.62
N ASN A 233 -6.09 -8.78 4.73
CA ASN A 233 -5.94 -7.38 5.05
C ASN A 233 -7.05 -6.56 4.37
N PHE A 234 -7.48 -5.49 5.04
CA PHE A 234 -8.49 -4.55 4.59
C PHE A 234 -7.90 -3.15 4.68
N SER A 235 -7.90 -2.43 3.55
CA SER A 235 -7.24 -1.13 3.40
C SER A 235 -8.17 -0.15 2.68
N PRO A 236 -8.84 0.77 3.39
CA PRO A 236 -9.57 1.86 2.77
C PRO A 236 -8.61 2.97 2.31
N GLY A 237 -9.00 3.70 1.28
CA GLY A 237 -8.19 4.80 0.75
C GLY A 237 -8.94 5.73 -0.18
N VAL A 238 -8.23 6.75 -0.65
CA VAL A 238 -8.72 7.74 -1.61
C VAL A 238 -7.81 7.71 -2.84
N CYS A 239 -8.42 7.75 -4.02
CA CYS A 239 -7.77 7.82 -5.30
C CYS A 239 -8.15 9.13 -5.98
N MET A 240 -7.16 9.84 -6.53
CA MET A 240 -7.36 11.03 -7.33
C MET A 240 -6.67 10.89 -8.69
N PHE A 241 -7.32 11.30 -9.77
CA PHE A 241 -6.66 11.43 -11.06
C PHE A 241 -5.98 12.79 -11.14
N ILE A 242 -4.65 12.78 -11.30
CA ILE A 242 -3.84 13.98 -11.54
C ILE A 242 -3.84 14.29 -13.04
N MET A 243 -3.79 13.24 -13.86
CA MET A 243 -3.90 13.29 -15.32
C MET A 243 -4.84 12.18 -15.77
N ASP A 244 -5.28 12.20 -17.03
CA ASP A 244 -6.27 11.25 -17.57
C ASP A 244 -5.89 9.77 -17.35
N TYR A 245 -4.59 9.46 -17.38
CA TYR A 245 -4.06 8.11 -17.18
C TYR A 245 -3.29 7.94 -15.88
N ILE A 246 -3.02 9.02 -15.14
CA ILE A 246 -2.19 8.99 -13.93
C ILE A 246 -3.04 9.32 -12.71
N SER A 247 -3.08 8.37 -11.79
CA SER A 247 -3.74 8.47 -10.50
C SER A 247 -2.72 8.52 -9.36
N PHE A 248 -3.09 9.26 -8.32
CA PHE A 248 -2.42 9.26 -7.04
C PHE A 248 -3.36 8.66 -5.99
N GLN A 249 -2.81 7.78 -5.16
CA GLN A 249 -3.56 6.94 -4.24
C GLN A 249 -3.00 7.13 -2.83
N VAL A 250 -3.90 7.31 -1.89
CA VAL A 250 -3.59 7.40 -0.46
C VAL A 250 -4.39 6.30 0.23
N SER A 251 -3.71 5.31 0.81
CA SER A 251 -4.37 4.27 1.61
C SER A 251 -4.06 4.44 3.08
N PHE A 252 -5.07 4.25 3.92
CA PHE A 252 -4.95 4.30 5.38
C PHE A 252 -4.76 2.91 5.96
N GLY A 253 -4.39 2.86 7.24
CA GLY A 253 -3.87 1.68 7.91
C GLY A 253 -4.64 0.40 7.66
N VAL A 254 -3.85 -0.67 7.48
CA VAL A 254 -4.32 -2.01 7.19
C VAL A 254 -4.80 -2.68 8.48
N PHE A 255 -6.04 -3.16 8.48
CA PHE A 255 -6.57 -4.01 9.54
C PHE A 255 -6.93 -5.38 8.98
N GLY A 256 -6.85 -6.43 9.80
CA GLY A 256 -7.02 -7.77 9.26
C GLY A 256 -6.59 -8.91 10.18
N LEU A 257 -6.53 -10.09 9.59
CA LEU A 257 -6.12 -11.34 10.22
C LEU A 257 -4.72 -11.69 9.74
N LYS A 258 -3.85 -12.14 10.64
CA LYS A 258 -2.50 -12.59 10.31
C LYS A 258 -2.16 -13.89 11.01
N ILE A 259 -1.42 -14.74 10.32
CA ILE A 259 -0.80 -15.95 10.84
C ILE A 259 0.66 -15.90 10.42
N SER A 260 1.55 -16.02 11.39
CA SER A 260 3.00 -15.95 11.20
C SER A 260 3.66 -17.18 11.81
N HIS A 261 4.68 -17.69 11.15
CA HIS A 261 5.52 -18.76 11.62
C HIS A 261 6.98 -18.28 11.58
N ASP A 262 7.61 -18.21 12.74
CA ASP A 262 8.98 -17.76 12.94
C ASP A 262 9.85 -18.95 13.34
N HIS A 263 10.98 -19.15 12.66
CA HIS A 263 11.99 -20.13 12.99
C HIS A 263 13.32 -19.44 13.28
N GLN A 264 13.93 -19.73 14.42
CA GLN A 264 15.10 -19.04 14.94
C GLN A 264 16.28 -20.00 15.10
N THR A 265 17.42 -19.59 14.56
CA THR A 265 18.69 -20.30 14.71
C THR A 265 19.73 -19.33 15.24
N THR A 266 20.52 -19.75 16.22
CA THR A 266 21.58 -18.92 16.78
C THR A 266 22.93 -19.61 16.64
N ASN A 267 23.87 -18.95 15.98
CA ASN A 267 25.19 -19.49 15.67
C ASN A 267 25.15 -20.88 14.98
N GLY A 268 24.10 -21.14 14.19
CA GLY A 268 23.92 -22.41 13.48
C GLY A 268 23.25 -23.53 14.30
N VAL A 269 22.95 -23.28 15.58
CA VAL A 269 22.16 -24.19 16.42
C VAL A 269 20.69 -23.78 16.37
N ASP A 270 19.80 -24.74 16.16
CA ASP A 270 18.36 -24.51 16.20
C ASP A 270 17.93 -24.15 17.63
N GLU A 271 17.29 -22.98 17.78
CA GLU A 271 16.83 -22.47 19.07
C GLU A 271 15.31 -22.66 19.22
N GLY A 272 14.55 -22.68 18.12
CA GLY A 272 13.15 -23.04 18.13
C GLY A 272 12.29 -22.39 17.05
N SER A 273 11.02 -22.78 17.05
CA SER A 273 9.98 -22.23 16.16
C SER A 273 8.79 -21.73 16.95
N ARG A 274 8.17 -20.64 16.49
CA ARG A 274 6.97 -20.07 17.06
C ARG A 274 5.95 -19.80 15.97
N THR A 275 4.76 -20.38 16.12
CA THR A 275 3.57 -19.99 15.33
C THR A 275 2.74 -19.02 16.14
N SER A 276 2.31 -17.93 15.51
CA SER A 276 1.48 -16.91 16.13
C SER A 276 0.34 -16.54 15.18
N SER A 277 -0.88 -16.49 15.69
CA SER A 277 -2.05 -16.01 14.98
C SER A 277 -2.65 -14.82 15.71
N GLY A 278 -3.12 -13.82 14.97
CA GLY A 278 -3.78 -12.68 15.59
C GLY A 278 -4.67 -11.93 14.62
N ALA A 279 -5.61 -11.19 15.18
CA ALA A 279 -6.43 -10.24 14.46
C ALA A 279 -6.08 -8.83 14.97
N ASN A 280 -5.96 -7.88 14.06
CA ASN A 280 -5.81 -6.48 14.41
C ASN A 280 -6.86 -5.66 13.66
N PHE A 281 -7.95 -5.31 14.34
CA PHE A 281 -9.03 -4.48 13.81
C PHE A 281 -8.90 -3.00 14.21
N ARG A 282 -7.73 -2.58 14.68
CA ARG A 282 -7.51 -1.18 15.03
C ARG A 282 -7.25 -0.37 13.77
N PHE A 283 -8.18 0.51 13.47
CA PHE A 283 -8.01 1.47 12.39
C PHE A 283 -6.88 2.44 12.74
N ASN A 284 -5.86 2.49 11.90
CA ASN A 284 -4.69 3.35 12.10
C ASN A 284 -4.63 4.43 11.01
N LEU A 285 -5.08 5.63 11.36
CA LEU A 285 -5.07 6.79 10.47
C LEU A 285 -3.67 7.35 10.18
N PHE A 286 -2.69 7.07 11.05
CA PHE A 286 -1.32 7.57 10.89
C PHE A 286 -0.46 6.67 10.00
N ASN A 287 -0.90 5.45 9.73
CA ASN A 287 -0.26 4.57 8.76
C ASN A 287 -0.77 4.89 7.36
N ILE A 288 -0.14 5.89 6.74
CA ILE A 288 -0.51 6.38 5.40
C ILE A 288 0.48 5.81 4.39
N LYS A 289 -0.04 5.24 3.30
CA LYS A 289 0.78 4.84 2.15
C LYS A 289 0.38 5.67 0.94
N PHE A 290 1.40 6.17 0.25
CA PHE A 290 1.26 6.92 -0.99
C PHE A 290 1.62 6.02 -2.17
N GLY A 291 0.77 6.03 -3.20
CA GLY A 291 0.97 5.28 -4.42
C GLY A 291 0.65 6.12 -5.65
N ILE A 292 1.30 5.80 -6.75
CA ILE A 292 0.97 6.33 -8.07
C ILE A 292 0.48 5.16 -8.91
N GLY A 293 -0.50 5.38 -9.77
CA GLY A 293 -1.02 4.36 -10.69
C GLY A 293 -1.23 4.89 -12.09
N VAL A 294 -0.85 4.11 -13.09
CA VAL A 294 -1.11 4.37 -14.51
C VAL A 294 -2.24 3.45 -14.98
N HIS A 295 -3.22 3.98 -15.70
CA HIS A 295 -4.37 3.26 -16.23
C HIS A 295 -4.31 3.22 -17.76
N ILE A 296 -4.44 2.05 -18.36
CA ILE A 296 -4.40 1.83 -19.81
C ILE A 296 -5.60 1.00 -20.29
#